data_AF-A0A9X8VBC7-F1
#
_entry.id   AF-A0A9X8VBC7-F1
#
_cell.length_a   1.000
_cell.length_b   1.000
_cell.length_c   1.000
_cell.angle_alpha   90.00
_cell.angle_beta   90.00
_cell.angle_gamma   90.00
#
_symmetry.space_group_name_H-M   'P 1'
#
loop_
_entity.id
_entity.type
_entity.pdbx_description
1 polymer ?
#
loop_
_entity_poly.entity_id
_entity_poly.type
_entity_poly.pdbx_seq_one_letter_code
_entity_poly.pdbx_strand_id
1 'polypeptide(L)'
;ENKAIGINYIDTYVRSGLYAPASLPSGLGTEAAGVVTKVGAGVSFLKPGDRVVYAQSTLGAYSEIHNVSAERVALLPDNLSFEQGAASLLKGLTVYYLLRQTYDVQPGEVFLFHAA
;
A
#
# COMPACT_ATOMS: atom_id res chain seq x y z
N GLU A 1 -10.25 2.92 8.72
CA GLU A 1 -11.26 1.97 8.21
C GLU A 1 -11.01 1.74 6.75
N ASN A 2 -10.74 0.50 6.37
CA ASN A 2 -10.42 0.12 5.01
C ASN A 2 -11.71 0.02 4.20
N LYS A 3 -11.77 0.73 3.08
CA LYS A 3 -12.89 0.68 2.11
C LYS A 3 -12.56 -0.20 0.92
N ALA A 4 -11.27 -0.34 0.60
CA ALA A 4 -10.74 -1.29 -0.37
C ALA A 4 -9.38 -1.79 0.10
N ILE A 5 -9.06 -3.06 -0.16
CA ILE A 5 -7.82 -3.72 0.27
C ILE A 5 -7.10 -4.21 -0.99
N GLY A 6 -5.84 -3.84 -1.12
CA GLY A 6 -5.01 -4.23 -2.26
C GLY A 6 -4.48 -5.66 -2.07
N ILE A 7 -4.58 -6.47 -3.12
CA ILE A 7 -3.96 -7.79 -3.18
C ILE A 7 -2.63 -7.67 -3.94
N ASN A 8 -1.57 -8.25 -3.39
CA ASN A 8 -0.25 -8.27 -3.99
C ASN A 8 0.32 -9.67 -4.01
N TYR A 9 1.18 -9.97 -4.98
CA TYR A 9 1.73 -11.33 -5.13
C TYR A 9 2.59 -11.74 -3.93
N ILE A 10 3.26 -10.79 -3.27
CA ILE A 10 4.03 -11.00 -2.04
C ILE A 10 3.19 -11.58 -0.90
N ASP A 11 1.88 -11.33 -0.88
CA ASP A 11 0.97 -11.87 0.13
C ASP A 11 0.93 -13.41 0.07
N THR A 12 1.10 -13.97 -1.14
CA THR A 12 1.20 -15.42 -1.33
C THR A 12 2.50 -16.00 -0.78
N TYR A 13 3.59 -15.24 -0.84
CA TYR A 13 4.88 -15.64 -0.27
C TYR A 13 4.84 -15.64 1.25
N VAL A 14 4.15 -14.66 1.85
CA VAL A 14 3.94 -14.63 3.30
C VAL A 14 3.09 -15.81 3.74
N ARG A 15 1.96 -16.04 3.06
CA ARG A 15 1.03 -17.13 3.40
C ARG A 15 1.66 -18.51 3.22
N SER A 16 2.48 -18.72 2.18
CA SER A 16 3.12 -20.03 1.92
C SER A 16 4.27 -20.34 2.87
N GLY A 17 4.75 -19.35 3.63
CA GLY A 17 5.92 -19.47 4.49
C GLY A 17 7.26 -19.21 3.77
N LEU A 18 7.24 -18.86 2.48
CA LEU A 18 8.45 -18.41 1.79
C LEU A 18 9.03 -17.16 2.47
N TYR A 19 8.17 -16.21 2.82
CA TYR A 19 8.49 -15.06 3.67
C TYR A 19 7.79 -15.21 5.02
N ALA A 20 8.46 -15.86 5.97
CA ALA A 20 7.87 -16.12 7.27
C ALA A 20 7.49 -14.82 8.02
N PRO A 21 6.26 -14.73 8.57
CA PRO A 21 5.91 -13.62 9.45
C PRO A 21 6.69 -13.70 10.77
N ALA A 22 6.72 -12.61 11.54
CA ALA A 22 7.42 -12.56 12.82
C ALA A 22 6.89 -13.60 13.84
N SER A 23 5.60 -13.90 13.79
CA SER A 23 4.95 -14.92 14.62
C SER A 23 3.63 -15.39 13.99
N LEU A 24 3.14 -16.54 14.45
CA LEU A 24 1.82 -17.08 14.14
C LEU A 24 0.94 -17.15 15.42
N PRO A 25 -0.39 -16.94 15.33
CA PRO A 25 -1.15 -16.56 14.13
C PRO A 25 -0.79 -15.15 13.63
N SER A 26 -0.92 -14.92 12.32
CA SER A 26 -0.57 -13.64 11.70
C SER A 26 -1.71 -13.11 10.83
N GLY A 27 -1.80 -11.79 10.72
CA GLY A 27 -2.58 -11.13 9.69
C GLY A 27 -1.90 -11.21 8.32
N LEU A 28 -2.53 -10.62 7.30
CA LEU A 28 -2.01 -10.60 5.93
C LEU A 28 -2.19 -9.22 5.29
N GLY A 29 -1.43 -8.95 4.23
CA GLY A 29 -1.50 -7.72 3.45
C GLY A 29 -0.92 -6.50 4.14
N THR A 30 -0.42 -5.57 3.31
CA THR A 30 0.15 -4.29 3.75
C THR A 30 -0.42 -3.07 2.99
N GLU A 31 -1.40 -3.28 2.10
CA GLU A 31 -1.95 -2.26 1.22
C GLU A 31 -3.48 -2.13 1.40
N ALA A 32 -3.96 -0.91 1.65
CA ALA A 32 -5.38 -0.59 1.61
C ALA A 32 -5.61 0.91 1.39
N ALA A 33 -6.85 1.26 1.06
CA ALA A 33 -7.35 2.62 0.98
C ALA A 33 -8.63 2.77 1.80
N GLY A 34 -8.83 3.92 2.42
CA GLY A 34 -9.98 4.14 3.28
C GLY A 34 -9.99 5.47 4.00
N VAL A 35 -10.66 5.50 5.15
CA VAL A 35 -10.89 6.72 5.93
C VAL A 35 -10.20 6.63 7.28
N VAL A 36 -9.52 7.71 7.68
CA VAL A 36 -8.95 7.86 9.02
C VAL A 36 -10.10 7.98 10.02
N THR A 37 -10.16 7.08 11.01
CA THR A 37 -11.17 7.13 12.08
C THR A 37 -10.64 7.74 13.37
N LYS A 38 -9.35 7.56 13.65
CA LYS A 38 -8.64 8.11 14.82
C LYS A 38 -7.18 8.38 14.45
N VAL A 39 -6.55 9.29 15.18
CA VAL A 39 -5.12 9.61 15.05
C VAL A 39 -4.44 9.55 16.42
N GLY A 40 -3.16 9.20 16.45
CA GLY A 40 -2.36 9.23 17.68
C GLY A 40 -2.02 10.66 18.10
N ALA A 41 -1.71 10.86 19.39
CA ALA A 41 -1.50 12.20 19.96
C ALA A 41 -0.39 13.03 19.28
N GLY A 42 0.62 12.39 18.68
CA GLY A 42 1.72 13.05 17.97
C GLY A 42 1.48 13.27 16.47
N VAL A 43 0.34 12.86 15.92
CA VAL A 43 0.03 12.97 14.48
C VAL A 43 -0.72 14.26 14.22
N SER A 44 -0.11 15.20 13.50
CA SER A 44 -0.66 16.53 13.22
C SER A 44 -1.08 16.76 11.77
N PHE A 45 -0.60 15.94 10.83
CA PHE A 45 -0.84 16.09 9.39
C PHE A 45 -1.98 15.23 8.83
N LEU A 46 -2.57 14.38 9.68
CA LEU A 46 -3.78 13.61 9.38
C LEU A 46 -4.84 13.91 10.44
N LYS A 47 -6.11 13.82 10.05
CA LYS A 47 -7.26 13.98 10.94
C LYS A 47 -8.36 12.96 10.61
N PRO A 48 -9.26 12.64 11.57
CA PRO A 48 -10.44 11.86 11.28
C PRO A 48 -11.24 12.42 10.09
N GLY A 49 -11.70 11.53 9.22
CA GLY A 49 -12.40 11.88 7.97
C GLY A 49 -11.49 11.99 6.75
N ASP A 50 -10.16 12.09 6.92
CA ASP A 50 -9.24 12.10 5.78
C ASP A 50 -9.34 10.81 4.97
N ARG A 51 -9.37 10.97 3.64
CA ARG A 51 -9.28 9.89 2.68
C ARG A 51 -7.80 9.56 2.49
N VAL A 52 -7.44 8.30 2.67
CA VAL A 52 -6.03 7.90 2.71
C VAL A 52 -5.79 6.58 1.99
N VAL A 53 -4.53 6.37 1.62
CA VAL A 53 -4.01 5.11 1.10
C VAL A 53 -2.66 4.80 1.76
N TYR A 54 -2.34 3.52 1.93
CA TYR A 54 -1.06 3.05 2.43
C TYR A 54 -0.67 1.74 1.73
N ALA A 55 0.64 1.48 1.59
CA ALA A 55 1.17 0.28 0.93
C ALA A 55 2.23 -0.46 1.76
N GLN A 56 2.66 0.12 2.89
CA GLN A 56 3.80 -0.35 3.68
C GLN A 56 3.44 -0.48 5.17
N SER A 57 2.21 -0.83 5.52
CA SER A 57 1.85 -1.09 6.91
C SER A 57 2.57 -2.33 7.46
N THR A 58 2.45 -2.58 8.76
CA THR A 58 2.62 -3.95 9.29
C THR A 58 1.56 -4.88 8.69
N LEU A 59 1.81 -6.19 8.71
CA LEU A 59 0.82 -7.19 8.26
C LEU A 59 -0.51 -7.01 9.01
N GLY A 60 -1.61 -7.09 8.27
CA GLY A 60 -2.96 -6.93 8.81
C GLY A 60 -3.88 -6.02 7.99
N ALA A 61 -3.44 -5.53 6.82
CA ALA A 61 -4.31 -4.72 5.96
C ALA A 61 -5.57 -5.47 5.49
N TYR A 62 -5.55 -6.81 5.50
CA TYR A 62 -6.72 -7.66 5.24
C TYR A 62 -7.68 -7.65 6.43
N SER A 63 -8.24 -6.47 6.72
CA SER A 63 -9.11 -6.19 7.87
C SER A 63 -9.97 -4.95 7.61
N GLU A 64 -11.06 -4.80 8.36
CA GLU A 64 -11.92 -3.60 8.30
C GLU A 64 -11.24 -2.37 8.94
N ILE A 65 -10.46 -2.58 10.01
CA ILE A 65 -9.76 -1.53 10.75
C ILE A 65 -8.31 -1.96 10.95
N HIS A 66 -7.37 -1.12 10.50
CA HIS A 66 -5.93 -1.33 10.70
C HIS A 66 -5.26 -0.06 11.24
N ASN A 67 -4.32 -0.23 12.17
CA ASN A 67 -3.47 0.85 12.65
C ASN A 67 -2.20 0.89 11.81
N VAL A 68 -1.88 2.05 11.26
CA VAL A 68 -0.72 2.26 10.39
C VAL A 68 0.09 3.44 10.92
N SER A 69 1.41 3.31 10.87
CA SER A 69 2.32 4.41 11.20
C SER A 69 2.06 5.58 10.25
N ALA A 70 1.82 6.77 10.78
CA ALA A 70 1.27 7.89 10.02
C ALA A 70 2.17 8.31 8.85
N GLU A 71 3.49 8.17 8.98
CA GLU A 71 4.48 8.47 7.94
C GLU A 71 4.40 7.54 6.72
N ARG A 72 3.66 6.43 6.82
CA ARG A 72 3.44 5.48 5.72
C ARG A 72 2.07 5.66 5.07
N VAL A 73 1.36 6.72 5.42
CA VAL A 73 0.01 7.03 4.94
C VAL A 73 0.07 8.28 4.08
N ALA A 74 -0.51 8.21 2.88
CA ALA A 74 -0.68 9.35 2.00
C ALA A 74 -2.17 9.73 1.91
N LEU A 75 -2.44 11.03 1.73
CA LEU A 75 -3.79 11.51 1.40
C LEU A 75 -4.17 11.01 0.00
N LEU A 76 -5.38 10.48 -0.11
CA LEU A 76 -5.97 10.06 -1.38
C LEU A 76 -6.67 11.27 -2.02
N PRO A 77 -6.27 11.73 -3.22
CA PRO A 77 -6.93 12.81 -3.93
C PRO A 77 -8.42 12.55 -4.15
N ASP A 78 -9.22 13.61 -4.14
CA ASP A 78 -10.68 13.48 -4.17
C ASP A 78 -11.22 12.81 -5.45
N ASN A 79 -10.50 12.99 -6.56
CA ASN A 79 -10.84 12.42 -7.86
C ASN A 79 -10.47 10.93 -8.03
N LEU A 80 -9.82 10.31 -7.04
CA LEU A 80 -9.52 8.87 -7.05
C LEU A 80 -10.44 8.14 -6.09
N SER A 81 -11.06 7.03 -6.53
CA SER A 81 -11.82 6.15 -5.65
C SER A 81 -10.91 5.36 -4.70
N PHE A 82 -11.47 4.82 -3.61
CA PHE A 82 -10.70 3.91 -2.74
C PHE A 82 -10.25 2.65 -3.48
N GLU A 83 -11.07 2.12 -4.39
CA GLU A 83 -10.69 0.99 -5.24
C GLU A 83 -9.49 1.33 -6.13
N GLN A 84 -9.46 2.51 -6.75
CA GLN A 84 -8.32 2.97 -7.54
C GLN A 84 -7.06 3.14 -6.67
N GLY A 85 -7.21 3.68 -5.46
CA GLY A 85 -6.11 3.80 -4.49
C GLY A 85 -5.52 2.45 -4.11
N ALA A 86 -6.35 1.50 -3.70
CA ALA A 86 -5.92 0.16 -3.28
C ALA A 86 -5.45 -0.72 -4.46
N ALA A 87 -5.92 -0.45 -5.68
CA ALA A 87 -5.47 -1.17 -6.87
C ALA A 87 -4.04 -0.81 -7.26
N SER A 88 -3.60 0.43 -7.03
CA SER A 88 -2.44 0.98 -7.72
C SER A 88 -1.28 1.43 -6.83
N LEU A 89 -1.45 1.70 -5.53
CA LEU A 89 -0.40 2.39 -4.78
C LEU A 89 0.93 1.60 -4.71
N LEU A 90 0.94 0.39 -4.18
CA LEU A 90 2.15 -0.43 -4.02
C LEU A 90 2.79 -0.68 -5.39
N LYS A 91 1.97 -1.05 -6.37
CA LYS A 91 2.39 -1.42 -7.72
C LYS A 91 2.93 -0.21 -8.49
N GLY A 92 2.24 0.92 -8.38
CA GLY A 92 2.60 2.19 -9.00
C GLY A 92 3.88 2.77 -8.41
N LEU A 93 4.04 2.76 -7.08
CA LEU A 93 5.31 3.12 -6.44
C LEU A 93 6.44 2.19 -6.89
N THR A 94 6.16 0.90 -7.04
CA THR A 94 7.14 -0.09 -7.53
C THR A 94 7.59 0.23 -8.96
N VAL A 95 6.64 0.43 -9.88
CA VAL A 95 6.94 0.82 -11.26
C VAL A 95 7.70 2.15 -11.31
N TYR A 96 7.30 3.13 -10.51
CA TYR A 96 7.98 4.43 -10.44
C TYR A 96 9.45 4.27 -10.07
N TYR A 97 9.76 3.60 -8.95
CA TYR A 97 11.17 3.48 -8.56
C TYR A 97 11.95 2.61 -9.54
N LEU A 98 11.36 1.55 -10.10
CA LEU A 98 12.04 0.71 -11.09
C LEU A 98 12.46 1.51 -12.33
N LEU A 99 11.54 2.32 -12.86
CA LEU A 99 11.75 3.01 -14.14
C LEU A 99 12.38 4.39 -14.01
N ARG A 100 12.44 4.99 -12.82
CA ARG A 100 12.98 6.36 -12.58
C ARG A 100 14.17 6.40 -11.63
N GLN A 101 14.38 5.37 -10.81
CA GLN A 101 15.43 5.38 -9.78
C GLN A 101 16.40 4.20 -9.92
N THR A 102 15.90 2.98 -10.17
CA THR A 102 16.76 1.81 -10.42
C THR A 102 17.45 1.93 -11.77
N TYR A 103 16.69 2.28 -12.80
CA TYR A 103 17.21 2.65 -14.11
C TYR A 103 16.32 3.73 -14.70
N ASP A 104 16.87 4.89 -15.07
CA ASP A 104 16.09 5.98 -15.63
C ASP A 104 15.83 5.72 -17.12
N VAL A 105 14.69 5.10 -17.44
CA VAL A 105 14.31 4.79 -18.83
C VAL A 105 14.08 6.09 -19.62
N GLN A 106 14.68 6.20 -20.80
CA GLN A 106 14.61 7.41 -21.62
C GLN A 106 13.50 7.36 -22.69
N PRO A 107 13.03 8.52 -23.19
CA PRO A 107 12.11 8.55 -24.32
C PRO A 107 12.68 7.81 -25.54
N GLY A 108 11.87 6.91 -26.12
CA GLY A 108 12.25 6.11 -27.30
C GLY A 108 13.11 4.88 -27.00
N GLU A 109 13.48 4.65 -25.75
CA GLU A 109 14.23 3.46 -25.35
C GLU A 109 13.36 2.20 -25.38
N VAL A 110 13.87 1.14 -26.02
CA VAL A 110 13.21 -0.17 -26.07
C VAL A 110 13.73 -1.03 -24.92
N PHE A 111 12.82 -1.52 -24.09
CA PHE A 111 13.14 -2.42 -22.97
C PHE A 111 12.12 -3.57 -22.88
N LEU A 112 12.54 -4.67 -22.24
CA LEU A 112 11.68 -5.80 -21.92
C LEU A 112 11.10 -5.65 -20.52
N PHE A 113 9.80 -5.88 -20.37
CA PHE A 113 9.13 -5.96 -19.07
C PHE A 113 8.36 -7.28 -19.00
N HIS A 114 8.77 -8.19 -18.12
CA HIS A 114 8.11 -9.50 -17.97
C HIS A 114 6.77 -9.37 -17.24
N ALA A 115 5.79 -10.21 -17.61
CA ALA A 115 4.43 -10.22 -17.05
C ALA A 115 3.71 -8.86 -17.16
N ALA A 116 3.71 -8.28 -18.38
CA ALA A 116 3.07 -7.01 -18.72
C ALA A 116 1.54 -7.10 -18.86
#